data_AF-A0A6L5ZHV3-F1
#
_entry.id   AF-A0A6L5ZHV3-F1
#
_cell.length_a   1.000
_cell.length_b   1.000
_cell.length_c   1.000
_cell.angle_alpha   90.00
_cell.angle_beta   90.00
_cell.angle_gamma   90.00
#
_symmetry.space_group_name_H-M   'P 1'
#
loop_
_entity.id
_entity.type
_entity.pdbx_description
1 polymer ?
#
loop_
_entity_poly.entity_id
_entity_poly.type
_entity_poly.pdbx_seq_one_letter_code
_entity_poly.pdbx_strand_id
1 'polypeptide(L)' 'MGETNIKVGVVGARGKMGSTVVAAVAEAPDCELVASIDIGDSLDALKG' A
#
# COMPACT_ATOMS: atom_id res chain seq x y z
N MET A 1 -8.51 8.01 -20.51
CA MET A 1 -9.47 8.37 -19.45
C MET A 1 -8.77 7.95 -18.18
N GLY A 2 -8.10 8.91 -17.54
CA GLY A 2 -7.03 8.62 -16.58
C GLY A 2 -7.55 7.79 -15.41
N GLU A 3 -6.86 6.69 -15.13
CA GLU A 3 -7.06 5.98 -13.88
C GLU A 3 -6.58 6.92 -12.76
N THR A 4 -7.52 7.61 -12.14
CA THR A 4 -7.28 8.44 -10.95
C THR A 4 -7.11 7.53 -9.74
N ASN A 5 -6.24 6.52 -9.83
CA ASN A 5 -5.94 5.62 -8.73
C ASN A 5 -4.56 5.98 -8.18
N ILE A 6 -4.52 6.43 -6.93
CA ILE A 6 -3.28 6.72 -6.23
C ILE A 6 -2.62 5.39 -5.93
N LYS A 7 -1.46 5.12 -6.54
CA LYS A 7 -0.63 3.96 -6.20
C LYS A 7 -0.05 4.14 -4.80
N VAL A 8 -0.54 3.37 -3.82
CA VAL A 8 -0.11 3.42 -2.43
C VAL A 8 0.72 2.19 -2.09
N GLY A 9 1.95 2.42 -1.65
CA GLY A 9 2.78 1.39 -1.01
C GLY A 9 2.77 1.57 0.50
N VAL A 10 2.43 0.52 1.24
CA VAL A 10 2.42 0.53 2.71
C VAL A 10 3.67 -0.18 3.23
N VAL A 11 4.47 0.52 4.04
CA VAL A 11 5.64 -0.04 4.73
C VAL A 11 5.29 -0.26 6.20
N GLY A 12 5.70 -1.42 6.76
CA GLY A 12 5.26 -1.91 8.06
C GLY A 12 3.86 -2.51 8.04
N ALA A 13 3.46 -3.17 6.94
CA ALA A 13 2.10 -3.69 6.73
C ALA A 13 1.63 -4.70 7.79
N ARG A 14 2.53 -5.38 8.52
CA ARG A 14 2.18 -6.27 9.65
C ARG A 14 2.12 -5.56 11.00
N GLY A 15 2.50 -4.29 11.07
CA GLY A 15 2.35 -3.48 12.27
C GLY A 15 0.89 -3.11 12.56
N LYS A 16 0.55 -2.79 13.81
CA LYS A 16 -0.82 -2.40 14.24
C LYS A 16 -1.42 -1.25 13.40
N MET A 17 -0.58 -0.30 12.98
CA MET A 17 -1.00 0.80 12.11
C MET A 17 -0.99 0.39 10.64
N GLY A 18 0.03 -0.35 10.17
CA GLY A 18 0.13 -0.76 8.77
C GLY A 18 -1.03 -1.64 8.32
N SER A 19 -1.49 -2.57 9.17
CA SER A 19 -2.66 -3.41 8.88
C SER A 19 -3.94 -2.58 8.72
N THR A 20 -4.08 -1.50 9.51
CA THR A 20 -5.22 -0.59 9.42
C THR A 20 -5.16 0.25 8.14
N VAL A 21 -3.96 0.69 7.74
CA VAL A 21 -3.76 1.46 6.51
C VAL A 21 -4.02 0.59 5.27
N VAL A 22 -3.56 -0.66 5.25
CA VAL A 22 -3.86 -1.61 4.16
C VAL A 22 -5.36 -1.79 4.00
N ALA A 23 -6.10 -1.97 5.10
CA ALA A 23 -7.55 -2.08 5.06
C ALA A 23 -8.22 -0.79 4.54
N ALA A 24 -7.81 0.37 5.04
CA ALA A 24 -8.36 1.66 4.62
C ALA A 24 -8.11 1.95 3.13
N VAL A 25 -6.92 1.62 2.63
CA VAL A 25 -6.55 1.77 1.22
C VAL A 25 -7.34 0.79 0.34
N ALA A 26 -7.60 -0.43 0.81
CA ALA A 26 -8.42 -1.41 0.08
C ALA A 26 -9.90 -1.02 0.01
N GLU A 27 -10.41 -0.26 0.98
CA GLU A 27 -11.78 0.27 0.98
C GLU A 27 -11.92 1.62 0.23
N ALA A 28 -10.79 2.30 -0.02
CA ALA A 28 -10.77 3.58 -0.72
C ALA A 28 -10.89 3.37 -2.24
N PRO A 29 -11.94 3.90 -2.90
CA PRO A 29 -12.18 3.70 -4.34
C PRO A 29 -11.22 4.50 -5.24
N ASP A 30 -10.42 5.37 -4.66
CA ASP A 30 -9.44 6.26 -5.29
C ASP A 30 -7.98 5.83 -5.06
N CYS A 31 -7.76 4.76 -4.29
CA CYS A 31 -6.43 4.26 -3.96
C CYS A 31 -6.24 2.81 -4.42
N GLU A 32 -5.02 2.50 -4.85
CA GLU A 32 -4.60 1.16 -5.26
C GLU A 32 -3.39 0.73 -4.45
N LEU A 33 -3.52 -0.36 -3.70
CA LEU A 33 -2.41 -0.90 -2.93
C LEU A 33 -1.43 -1.63 -3.87
N VAL A 34 -0.31 -0.99 -4.18
CA VAL A 34 0.71 -1.56 -5.09
C VAL A 34 1.80 -2.33 -4.37
N ALA A 35 2.00 -2.08 -3.08
CA ALA A 35 3.01 -2.78 -2.29
C ALA A 35 2.61 -2.85 -0.81
N SER A 36 2.86 -3.99 -0.18
CA SER A 36 2.82 -4.15 1.27
C SER A 36 4.17 -4.73 1.71
N ILE A 37 4.96 -3.91 2.40
CA ILE A 37 6.34 -4.19 2.76
C ILE A 37 6.43 -4.20 4.27
N ASP A 38 7.20 -5.11 4.86
CA ASP A 38 7.38 -5.20 6.30
C ASP A 38 8.87 -5.26 6.67
N ILE A 39 9.19 -5.38 7.96
CA ILE A 39 10.57 -5.42 8.43
C ILE A 39 11.26 -6.67 7.85
N GLY A 40 12.29 -6.43 7.04
CA GLY A 40 13.06 -7.48 6.37
C GLY A 40 12.66 -7.72 4.91
N ASP A 41 11.60 -7.08 4.41
CA ASP A 41 11.25 -7.13 2.99
C ASP A 41 12.04 -6.10 2.18
N SER A 42 12.27 -6.43 0.90
CA SER A 42 12.97 -5.55 -0.03
C SER A 42 12.02 -4.48 -0.60
N LEU A 43 12.47 -3.22 -0.59
CA LEU A 43 11.72 -2.06 -1.11
C LEU A 43 11.55 -2.06 -2.65
N ASP A 44 12.02 -3.10 -3.34
CA ASP A 44 11.89 -3.24 -4.79
C ASP A 44 10.43 -3.25 -5.26
N ALA A 45 9.49 -3.69 -4.41
CA ALA A 45 8.05 -3.62 -4.70
C ALA A 45 7.50 -2.18 -4.80
N LEU A 46 8.23 -1.15 -4.33
CA LEU A 46 7.85 0.26 -4.48
C LEU A 46 8.32 0.89 -5.80
N LYS A 47 9.08 0.16 -6.63
CA LYS A 47 9.54 0.66 -7.93
C LYS A 47 8.43 0.53 -8.99
N GLY A 48 7.41 1.40 -8.86
CA GLY A 48 6.58 2.02 -9.92
C GLY A 48 5.87 1.14 -10.95
#